data_AF-E6RF75-F1
#
_entry.id   AF-E6RF75-F1
#
_cell.length_a   1.000
_cell.length_b   1.000
_cell.length_c   1.000
_cell.angle_alpha   90.00
_cell.angle_beta   90.00
_cell.angle_gamma   90.00
#
_symmetry.space_group_name_H-M   'P 1'
#
loop_
_entity.id
_entity.type
_entity.pdbx_description
1 polymer ?
#
loop_
_entity_poly.entity_id
_entity_poly.type
_entity_poly.pdbx_seq_one_letter_code
_entity_poly.pdbx_strand_id
1 'polypeptide(L)'
;MATDFKTLFNLVIVLGLGVGVNGLIHYPPAKTSNTQLDQVLNGSGAPGIYSTSTTPDSRYGEYNCQKQEYKVPSKEYELEYVEVIQRHHKRTPYASNTFFKEDISVRPYHYAKDGNGLNTAPVYWQAQTNTENPFEYTVGPGFVNSTCQFPSITSQGLDDAYIHGKDLRGVYHDKLKFLPNKGEKDKYKFRVTNNVITSQTLSGLVKGLFPGGQEYDAWIQSDSWDSLEPSISCALKNTVASAITDISSEWGVHLDSSLELRKRFFNVSGIEWDNDAGWSTSWDHPYDNLSAKQCHGKPLPCSLNDTAICTTQEDADAIYRLGNYEYAYNALTMGAWFRELQGHMNGKIDGSNNVKYFHNFAHDGSVSPVLGVLQIDQPLETSTPLGTLDMIPWDEFEQYLNETIPEDIVGMCAQV
;
A
#
# COMPACT_ATOMS: atom_id res chain seq x y z
N MET A 1 19.92 26.03 8.48
CA MET A 1 19.25 26.26 9.78
C MET A 1 18.07 25.32 9.80
N ALA A 2 18.20 24.21 10.53
CA ALA A 2 17.15 23.19 10.61
C ALA A 2 16.00 23.73 11.44
N THR A 3 14.88 24.00 10.80
CA THR A 3 13.60 24.24 11.48
C THR A 3 13.17 22.93 12.13
N ASP A 4 13.12 22.94 13.46
CA ASP A 4 12.65 21.84 14.28
C ASP A 4 11.20 21.49 13.89
N PHE A 5 10.96 20.24 13.50
CA PHE A 5 9.66 19.66 13.09
C PHE A 5 8.53 19.89 14.12
N LYS A 6 8.88 20.29 15.35
CA LYS A 6 7.94 20.73 16.38
C LYS A 6 7.07 21.93 15.99
N THR A 7 7.48 22.71 14.98
CA THR A 7 6.82 23.99 14.69
C THR A 7 5.66 23.89 13.68
N LEU A 8 5.64 22.87 12.81
CA LEU A 8 4.57 22.76 11.79
C LEU A 8 3.26 22.19 12.32
N PHE A 9 3.29 21.41 13.41
CA PHE A 9 2.09 20.73 13.94
C PHE A 9 1.46 21.38 15.18
N ASN A 10 2.05 22.45 15.70
CA ASN A 10 1.32 23.38 16.58
C ASN A 10 0.21 24.16 15.81
N LEU A 11 0.11 23.97 14.48
CA LEU A 11 -0.96 24.52 13.65
C LEU A 11 -2.31 23.79 13.78
N VAL A 12 -2.46 22.84 14.71
CA VAL A 12 -3.78 22.32 15.12
C VAL A 12 -4.44 23.22 16.17
N ILE A 13 -3.73 24.21 16.73
CA ILE A 13 -4.26 25.10 17.79
C ILE A 13 -4.34 26.56 17.34
N VAL A 14 -4.77 26.88 16.11
CA VAL A 14 -5.29 28.23 15.79
C VAL A 14 -6.33 28.20 14.66
N LEU A 15 -7.33 27.31 14.74
CA LEU A 15 -8.60 27.55 14.07
C LEU A 15 -9.67 27.53 15.14
N GLY A 16 -10.10 28.72 15.54
CA GLY A 16 -11.06 28.92 16.61
C GLY A 16 -12.42 28.34 16.24
N LEU A 17 -12.67 27.09 16.60
CA LEU A 17 -13.99 26.49 16.67
C LEU A 17 -14.08 25.65 17.94
N GLY A 18 -15.08 25.96 18.77
CA GLY A 18 -15.24 25.47 20.13
C GLY A 18 -15.73 24.03 20.26
N VAL A 19 -14.96 23.08 19.71
CA VAL A 19 -15.12 21.65 20.02
C VAL A 19 -13.73 21.11 20.38
N GLY A 20 -13.61 20.40 21.49
CA GLY A 20 -12.33 20.06 22.10
C GLY A 20 -11.48 19.14 21.22
N VAL A 21 -10.55 19.72 20.45
CA VAL A 21 -9.38 19.01 19.89
C VAL A 21 -8.20 19.05 20.88
N ASN A 22 -8.46 19.36 22.16
CA ASN A 22 -7.48 19.25 23.23
C ASN A 22 -7.23 17.77 23.52
N GLY A 23 -6.17 17.18 22.98
CA GLY A 23 -5.63 15.92 23.51
C GLY A 23 -5.17 14.86 22.51
N LEU A 24 -5.28 15.05 21.20
CA LEU A 24 -4.76 14.05 20.25
C LEU A 24 -3.24 14.15 20.15
N ILE A 25 -2.56 13.03 20.38
CA ILE A 25 -1.10 12.95 20.32
C ILE A 25 -0.70 12.51 18.92
N HIS A 26 -0.06 13.42 18.16
CA HIS A 26 0.59 13.07 16.91
C HIS A 26 2.09 12.90 17.14
N TYR A 27 2.63 11.79 16.66
CA TYR A 27 4.04 11.49 16.72
C TYR A 27 4.67 11.68 15.32
N PRO A 28 5.76 12.46 15.20
CA PRO A 28 6.44 12.61 13.92
C PRO A 28 7.04 11.26 13.48
N PRO A 29 7.13 10.99 12.16
CA PRO A 29 7.85 9.81 11.67
C PRO A 29 9.25 9.74 12.27
N ALA A 30 9.75 8.56 12.64
CA ALA A 30 11.10 8.52 13.18
C ALA A 30 12.13 8.86 12.11
N LYS A 31 13.29 9.26 12.60
CA LYS A 31 14.40 9.76 11.78
C LYS A 31 15.21 8.59 11.24
N THR A 32 14.85 8.12 10.05
CA THR A 32 15.53 7.04 9.34
C THR A 32 16.15 7.57 8.05
N SER A 33 16.82 6.71 7.29
CA SER A 33 17.31 7.03 5.95
C SER A 33 16.21 7.27 4.93
N ASN A 34 14.96 6.85 5.23
CA ASN A 34 13.80 7.03 4.35
C ASN A 34 13.01 8.32 4.66
N THR A 35 13.19 8.91 5.85
CA THR A 35 12.42 10.09 6.29
C THR A 35 13.27 11.35 6.45
N GLN A 36 14.60 11.22 6.39
CA GLN A 36 15.52 12.38 6.43
C GLN A 36 15.90 12.79 5.01
N LEU A 37 15.46 13.99 4.60
CA LEU A 37 15.59 14.46 3.22
C LEU A 37 17.04 14.48 2.71
N ASP A 38 18.01 14.84 3.55
CA ASP A 38 19.43 14.84 3.19
C ASP A 38 19.94 13.44 2.86
N GLN A 39 19.50 12.42 3.60
CA GLN A 39 19.82 11.02 3.35
C GLN A 39 19.06 10.45 2.16
N VAL A 40 17.80 10.87 1.95
CA VAL A 40 16.99 10.48 0.79
C VAL A 40 17.64 10.97 -0.51
N LEU A 41 18.05 12.24 -0.54
CA LEU A 41 18.66 12.86 -1.72
C LEU A 41 20.06 12.31 -2.01
N ASN A 42 20.90 12.16 -0.99
CA ASN A 42 22.31 11.79 -1.15
C ASN A 42 22.60 10.29 -0.92
N GLY A 43 21.56 9.50 -0.62
CA GLY A 43 21.67 8.07 -0.40
C GLY A 43 22.09 7.30 -1.64
N SER A 44 22.51 6.06 -1.44
CA SER A 44 22.83 5.12 -2.53
C SER A 44 21.94 3.89 -2.43
N GLY A 45 21.60 3.29 -3.57
CA GLY A 45 20.73 2.12 -3.64
C GLY A 45 19.25 2.42 -3.39
N ALA A 46 18.40 1.44 -3.69
CA ALA A 46 16.97 1.50 -3.42
C ALA A 46 16.66 1.19 -1.95
N PRO A 47 15.55 1.71 -1.38
CA PRO A 47 15.12 1.43 -0.01
C PRO A 47 14.55 0.01 0.18
N GLY A 48 14.68 -0.86 -0.84
CA GLY A 48 14.18 -2.23 -0.81
C GLY A 48 14.55 -3.02 -2.07
N ILE A 49 13.89 -4.16 -2.29
CA ILE A 49 14.10 -4.98 -3.49
C ILE A 49 13.06 -4.59 -4.55
N TYR A 50 13.54 -3.96 -5.63
CA TYR A 50 12.68 -3.53 -6.74
C TYR A 50 12.87 -4.38 -7.99
N SER A 51 13.88 -5.24 -8.06
CA SER A 51 14.25 -6.00 -9.26
C SER A 51 13.75 -7.44 -9.29
N THR A 52 13.24 -7.97 -8.18
CA THR A 52 12.79 -9.36 -8.06
C THR A 52 11.79 -9.54 -6.92
N SER A 53 10.96 -10.60 -6.98
CA SER A 53 10.16 -11.07 -5.82
C SER A 53 10.93 -11.97 -4.88
N THR A 54 12.04 -12.54 -5.36
CA THR A 54 12.81 -13.50 -4.58
C THR A 54 13.79 -12.73 -3.73
N THR A 55 13.57 -12.74 -2.42
CA THR A 55 14.55 -12.28 -1.45
C THR A 55 15.81 -13.13 -1.59
N PRO A 56 16.98 -12.57 -1.96
CA PRO A 56 18.21 -13.33 -2.05
C PRO A 56 18.60 -13.93 -0.68
N ASP A 57 19.25 -15.09 -0.66
CA ASP A 57 19.71 -15.73 0.59
C ASP A 57 20.63 -14.82 1.43
N SER A 58 21.36 -13.89 0.81
CA SER A 58 22.20 -12.92 1.51
C SER A 58 21.42 -11.82 2.23
N ARG A 59 20.14 -11.65 1.88
CA ARG A 59 19.16 -10.72 2.45
C ARG A 59 18.01 -11.49 3.13
N TYR A 60 18.25 -12.77 3.43
CA TYR A 60 17.30 -13.65 4.09
C TYR A 60 16.98 -13.10 5.48
N GLY A 61 15.70 -13.01 5.81
CA GLY A 61 15.22 -12.30 7.01
C GLY A 61 14.90 -10.82 6.80
N GLU A 62 15.07 -10.25 5.61
CA GLU A 62 14.64 -8.87 5.35
C GLU A 62 13.19 -8.80 4.85
N TYR A 63 12.72 -9.81 4.10
CA TYR A 63 11.38 -9.83 3.52
C TYR A 63 10.78 -11.25 3.54
N ASN A 64 9.47 -11.31 3.84
CA ASN A 64 8.55 -12.46 3.87
C ASN A 64 8.40 -13.21 5.21
N CYS A 65 7.17 -13.65 5.48
CA CYS A 65 6.77 -14.40 6.67
C CYS A 65 7.18 -15.89 6.59
N GLN A 66 8.47 -16.20 6.46
CA GLN A 66 8.90 -17.59 6.29
C GLN A 66 8.98 -18.39 7.60
N LYS A 67 8.62 -19.68 7.52
CA LYS A 67 8.57 -20.61 8.65
C LYS A 67 9.88 -20.71 9.44
N GLN A 68 11.02 -20.63 8.74
CA GLN A 68 12.35 -20.89 9.26
C GLN A 68 12.77 -19.87 10.31
N GLU A 69 12.46 -18.59 10.05
CA GLU A 69 12.93 -17.50 10.90
C GLU A 69 11.92 -17.15 12.00
N TYR A 70 10.68 -17.70 11.94
CA TYR A 70 9.60 -17.33 12.86
C TYR A 70 9.96 -17.74 14.29
N LYS A 71 10.05 -16.79 15.20
CA LYS A 71 10.28 -17.07 16.62
C LYS A 71 8.96 -17.42 17.28
N VAL A 72 8.82 -18.67 17.72
CA VAL A 72 7.63 -19.11 18.46
C VAL A 72 7.69 -18.50 19.87
N PRO A 73 6.63 -17.81 20.33
CA PRO A 73 6.55 -17.31 21.70
C PRO A 73 6.73 -18.41 22.76
N SER A 74 6.99 -17.99 24.00
CA SER A 74 7.00 -18.88 25.18
C SER A 74 5.73 -19.72 25.24
N LYS A 75 5.82 -20.96 25.76
CA LYS A 75 4.67 -21.85 25.98
C LYS A 75 3.66 -21.31 27.01
N GLU A 76 3.99 -20.22 27.69
CA GLU A 76 3.11 -19.51 28.61
C GLU A 76 2.04 -18.69 27.87
N TYR A 77 2.22 -18.46 26.57
CA TYR A 77 1.27 -17.74 25.72
C TYR A 77 0.59 -18.70 24.73
N GLU A 78 -0.70 -18.46 24.50
CA GLU A 78 -1.49 -19.11 23.45
C GLU A 78 -1.86 -18.07 22.38
N LEU A 79 -1.75 -18.46 21.10
CA LEU A 79 -2.17 -17.60 20.01
C LEU A 79 -3.68 -17.76 19.81
N GLU A 80 -4.43 -16.69 20.04
CA GLU A 80 -5.91 -16.68 19.97
C GLU A 80 -6.46 -16.07 18.66
N TYR A 81 -5.76 -15.08 18.13
CA TYR A 81 -6.23 -14.28 16.99
C TYR A 81 -5.07 -13.78 16.14
N VAL A 82 -5.28 -13.72 14.83
CA VAL A 82 -4.37 -13.10 13.87
C VAL A 82 -5.19 -12.22 12.92
N GLU A 83 -4.83 -10.95 12.85
CA GLU A 83 -5.32 -10.03 11.83
C GLU A 83 -4.16 -9.52 10.98
N VAL A 84 -4.27 -9.69 9.67
CA VAL A 84 -3.26 -9.26 8.70
C VAL A 84 -3.83 -8.10 7.89
N ILE A 85 -3.02 -7.07 7.65
CA ILE A 85 -3.25 -6.10 6.59
C ILE A 85 -2.06 -6.16 5.63
N GLN A 86 -2.35 -6.25 4.34
CA GLN A 86 -1.31 -6.26 3.30
C GLN A 86 -1.70 -5.37 2.13
N ARG A 87 -0.70 -4.88 1.40
CA ARG A 87 -0.90 -4.30 0.07
C ARG A 87 -1.23 -5.41 -0.95
N HIS A 88 -1.91 -5.05 -2.04
CA HIS A 88 -1.94 -5.89 -3.24
C HIS A 88 -0.52 -6.27 -3.73
N HIS A 89 -0.40 -7.37 -4.48
CA HIS A 89 0.89 -7.78 -5.06
C HIS A 89 1.19 -7.05 -6.38
N LYS A 90 2.24 -7.48 -7.10
CA LYS A 90 2.69 -6.82 -8.34
C LYS A 90 1.54 -6.63 -9.34
N ARG A 91 1.51 -5.44 -9.91
CA ARG A 91 0.53 -5.00 -10.88
C ARG A 91 1.18 -4.19 -11.98
N THR A 92 0.42 -3.90 -13.01
CA THR A 92 0.72 -2.79 -13.90
C THR A 92 0.68 -1.46 -13.14
N PRO A 93 1.34 -0.39 -13.63
CA PRO A 93 1.10 0.97 -13.14
C PRO A 93 -0.38 1.36 -13.21
N TYR A 94 -0.75 2.44 -12.52
CA TYR A 94 -2.00 3.14 -12.81
C TYR A 94 -1.97 3.79 -14.20
N ALA A 95 -3.15 3.97 -14.80
CA ALA A 95 -3.31 4.60 -16.12
C ALA A 95 -2.67 6.00 -16.20
N SER A 96 -2.84 6.81 -15.17
CA SER A 96 -2.23 8.14 -15.04
C SER A 96 -0.70 8.10 -14.89
N ASN A 97 -0.15 6.94 -14.53
CA ASN A 97 1.25 6.74 -14.18
C ASN A 97 2.01 6.02 -15.31
N THR A 98 1.45 5.93 -16.52
CA THR A 98 2.11 5.30 -17.68
C THR A 98 2.80 6.32 -18.59
N PHE A 99 3.84 5.89 -19.30
CA PHE A 99 4.47 6.68 -20.37
C PHE A 99 3.67 6.60 -21.67
N PHE A 100 4.06 7.44 -22.64
CA PHE A 100 3.49 7.46 -23.99
C PHE A 100 3.51 6.11 -24.72
N LYS A 101 4.48 5.26 -24.36
CA LYS A 101 4.59 3.90 -24.88
C LYS A 101 4.97 2.97 -23.76
N GLU A 102 4.14 1.95 -23.57
CA GLU A 102 4.32 0.92 -22.57
C GLU A 102 4.38 -0.46 -23.20
N ASP A 103 5.28 -1.32 -22.71
CA ASP A 103 5.35 -2.75 -23.09
C ASP A 103 4.74 -3.58 -21.96
N ILE A 104 3.41 -3.65 -21.92
CA ILE A 104 2.65 -4.29 -20.85
C ILE A 104 1.58 -5.22 -21.45
N SER A 105 1.54 -6.46 -20.96
CA SER A 105 0.49 -7.41 -21.29
C SER A 105 -0.01 -8.14 -20.03
N VAL A 106 -1.32 -8.06 -19.80
CA VAL A 106 -2.02 -8.77 -18.72
C VAL A 106 -3.36 -9.33 -19.21
N ARG A 107 -3.85 -10.35 -18.53
CA ARG A 107 -5.14 -11.01 -18.83
C ARG A 107 -5.89 -11.32 -17.52
N PRO A 108 -6.33 -10.29 -16.77
CA PRO A 108 -7.09 -10.51 -15.55
C PRO A 108 -8.43 -11.17 -15.88
N TYR A 109 -8.74 -12.23 -15.15
CA TYR A 109 -10.06 -12.84 -15.26
C TYR A 109 -11.12 -11.98 -14.56
N HIS A 110 -12.29 -11.89 -15.20
CA HIS A 110 -13.53 -11.37 -14.68
C HIS A 110 -14.51 -12.53 -14.55
N TYR A 111 -15.03 -12.72 -13.35
CA TYR A 111 -15.91 -13.83 -13.03
C TYR A 111 -17.30 -13.32 -12.67
N ALA A 112 -18.30 -14.10 -13.05
CA ALA A 112 -19.65 -14.00 -12.53
C ALA A 112 -20.01 -15.35 -11.94
N LYS A 113 -20.47 -15.38 -10.70
CA LYS A 113 -20.98 -16.59 -10.06
C LYS A 113 -22.48 -16.70 -10.32
N ASP A 114 -22.91 -17.88 -10.74
CA ASP A 114 -24.33 -18.21 -10.75
C ASP A 114 -24.75 -18.86 -9.41
N GLY A 115 -25.87 -18.39 -8.86
CA GLY A 115 -26.45 -18.93 -7.63
C GLY A 115 -27.23 -20.24 -7.83
N ASN A 116 -27.48 -20.64 -9.08
CA ASN A 116 -28.34 -21.78 -9.44
C ASN A 116 -27.55 -23.01 -9.92
N GLY A 117 -26.22 -23.00 -9.81
CA GLY A 117 -25.35 -24.13 -10.13
C GLY A 117 -24.85 -24.17 -11.58
N LEU A 118 -25.04 -23.12 -12.37
CA LEU A 118 -24.39 -22.98 -13.68
C LEU A 118 -22.90 -22.71 -13.51
N ASN A 119 -22.06 -23.58 -14.08
CA ASN A 119 -20.63 -23.32 -14.21
C ASN A 119 -20.41 -22.26 -15.29
N THR A 120 -20.03 -21.06 -14.88
CA THR A 120 -19.73 -19.96 -15.79
C THR A 120 -18.37 -20.16 -16.47
N ALA A 121 -18.26 -19.76 -17.73
CA ALA A 121 -16.99 -19.76 -18.44
C ALA A 121 -16.11 -18.60 -17.94
N PRO A 122 -14.80 -18.79 -17.77
CA PRO A 122 -13.89 -17.70 -17.43
C PRO A 122 -13.84 -16.69 -18.59
N VAL A 123 -13.98 -15.40 -18.27
CA VAL A 123 -13.85 -14.29 -19.22
C VAL A 123 -12.69 -13.42 -18.76
N TYR A 124 -11.87 -12.92 -19.68
CA TYR A 124 -10.89 -11.88 -19.38
C TYR A 124 -11.09 -10.72 -20.33
N TRP A 125 -10.79 -9.50 -19.87
CA TRP A 125 -10.89 -8.31 -20.70
C TRP A 125 -9.59 -8.08 -21.45
N GLN A 126 -9.71 -7.47 -22.63
CA GLN A 126 -8.59 -6.99 -23.44
C GLN A 126 -8.87 -5.55 -23.83
N ALA A 127 -7.85 -4.70 -23.77
CA ALA A 127 -7.94 -3.34 -24.26
C ALA A 127 -8.31 -3.35 -25.76
N GLN A 128 -9.19 -2.42 -26.13
CA GLN A 128 -9.63 -2.22 -27.50
C GLN A 128 -9.47 -0.75 -27.82
N THR A 129 -8.75 -0.47 -28.91
CA THR A 129 -8.55 0.87 -29.46
C THR A 129 -9.30 1.00 -30.78
N ASN A 130 -9.68 2.22 -31.15
CA ASN A 130 -10.27 2.58 -32.42
C ASN A 130 -9.94 4.03 -32.74
N THR A 131 -9.09 4.24 -33.75
CA THR A 131 -8.66 5.58 -34.21
C THR A 131 -9.80 6.48 -34.66
N GLU A 132 -10.99 5.93 -34.94
CA GLU A 132 -12.20 6.70 -35.23
C GLU A 132 -12.85 7.31 -33.97
N ASN A 133 -12.46 6.88 -32.77
CA ASN A 133 -12.90 7.48 -31.52
C ASN A 133 -12.07 8.74 -31.24
N PRO A 134 -12.62 9.96 -31.41
CA PRO A 134 -11.85 11.19 -31.23
C PRO A 134 -11.38 11.39 -29.79
N PHE A 135 -11.97 10.69 -28.82
CA PHE A 135 -11.56 10.75 -27.42
C PHE A 135 -10.32 9.90 -27.11
N GLU A 136 -9.94 8.94 -27.96
CA GLU A 136 -8.77 8.08 -27.72
C GLU A 136 -7.47 8.88 -27.57
N TYR A 137 -7.39 10.05 -28.22
CA TYR A 137 -6.25 10.95 -28.17
C TYR A 137 -6.38 12.06 -27.11
N THR A 138 -7.47 12.07 -26.33
CA THR A 138 -7.76 13.13 -25.34
C THR A 138 -7.40 12.77 -23.91
N VAL A 139 -7.21 11.48 -23.61
CA VAL A 139 -6.96 10.96 -22.27
C VAL A 139 -5.53 10.45 -22.16
N GLY A 140 -4.59 11.38 -21.99
CA GLY A 140 -3.16 11.07 -22.00
C GLY A 140 -2.73 10.35 -23.28
N PRO A 141 -1.48 9.93 -23.40
CA PRO A 141 -1.12 9.03 -24.48
C PRO A 141 -1.72 7.66 -24.19
N GLY A 142 -2.90 7.43 -24.78
CA GLY A 142 -3.61 6.17 -24.75
C GLY A 142 -2.66 5.01 -25.00
N PHE A 143 -2.99 3.87 -24.41
CA PHE A 143 -2.15 2.68 -24.32
C PHE A 143 -1.90 2.00 -25.68
N VAL A 144 -1.27 2.69 -26.61
CA VAL A 144 -1.08 2.24 -27.99
C VAL A 144 -0.29 0.93 -27.93
N ASN A 145 -0.97 -0.17 -28.27
CA ASN A 145 -0.50 -1.56 -28.21
C ASN A 145 -0.46 -2.25 -26.83
N SER A 146 -1.09 -1.69 -25.79
CA SER A 146 -1.37 -2.45 -24.56
C SER A 146 -2.59 -3.33 -24.74
N THR A 147 -2.61 -4.48 -24.06
CA THR A 147 -3.80 -5.35 -23.95
C THR A 147 -4.54 -5.16 -22.61
N CYS A 148 -4.10 -4.20 -21.79
CA CYS A 148 -4.41 -4.15 -20.37
C CYS A 148 -5.53 -3.16 -20.02
N GLN A 149 -6.29 -3.50 -18.98
CA GLN A 149 -6.96 -2.52 -18.13
C GLN A 149 -5.96 -2.10 -17.04
N PHE A 150 -5.89 -0.81 -16.73
CA PHE A 150 -4.97 -0.30 -15.71
C PHE A 150 -5.73 0.22 -14.48
N PRO A 151 -5.24 -0.06 -13.26
CA PRO A 151 -4.24 -1.09 -12.95
C PRO A 151 -4.81 -2.52 -13.08
N SER A 152 -3.95 -3.51 -13.28
CA SER A 152 -4.30 -4.93 -13.19
C SER A 152 -3.21 -5.74 -12.49
N ILE A 153 -3.60 -6.72 -11.67
CA ILE A 153 -2.65 -7.71 -11.16
C ILE A 153 -2.08 -8.52 -12.33
N THR A 154 -0.77 -8.73 -12.30
CA THR A 154 -0.08 -9.51 -13.34
C THR A 154 -0.01 -10.98 -12.95
N SER A 155 0.34 -11.86 -13.89
CA SER A 155 0.58 -13.28 -13.57
C SER A 155 1.67 -13.45 -12.52
N GLN A 156 2.74 -12.66 -12.59
CA GLN A 156 3.80 -12.69 -11.56
C GLN A 156 3.28 -12.19 -10.21
N GLY A 157 2.38 -11.21 -10.18
CA GLY A 157 1.72 -10.78 -8.94
C GLY A 157 0.83 -11.86 -8.31
N LEU A 158 0.17 -12.69 -9.12
CA LEU A 158 -0.56 -13.87 -8.63
C LEU A 158 0.38 -14.95 -8.08
N ASP A 159 1.51 -15.18 -8.75
CA ASP A 159 2.55 -16.11 -8.29
C ASP A 159 3.11 -15.63 -6.94
N ASP A 160 3.41 -14.34 -6.80
CA ASP A 160 3.87 -13.73 -5.56
C ASP A 160 2.85 -13.89 -4.43
N ALA A 161 1.57 -13.61 -4.72
CA ALA A 161 0.49 -13.81 -3.77
C ALA A 161 0.39 -15.27 -3.32
N TYR A 162 0.51 -16.22 -4.26
CA TYR A 162 0.50 -17.65 -3.96
C TYR A 162 1.65 -18.05 -3.04
N ILE A 163 2.87 -17.56 -3.29
CA ILE A 163 4.02 -17.80 -2.40
C ILE A 163 3.78 -17.19 -1.03
N HIS A 164 3.29 -15.96 -0.96
CA HIS A 164 2.98 -15.32 0.32
C HIS A 164 1.93 -16.10 1.13
N GLY A 165 0.89 -16.63 0.48
CA GLY A 165 -0.07 -17.52 1.11
C GLY A 165 0.54 -18.82 1.65
N LYS A 166 1.51 -19.40 0.93
CA LYS A 166 2.26 -20.58 1.39
C LYS A 166 3.14 -20.26 2.60
N ASP A 167 3.74 -19.08 2.64
CA ASP A 167 4.61 -18.65 3.74
C ASP A 167 3.80 -18.49 5.02
N LEU A 168 2.67 -17.77 4.95
CA LEU A 168 1.70 -17.66 6.03
C LEU A 168 1.18 -19.04 6.49
N ARG A 169 0.91 -19.96 5.56
CA ARG A 169 0.55 -21.34 5.89
C ARG A 169 1.68 -22.06 6.62
N GLY A 170 2.92 -21.90 6.18
CA GLY A 170 4.09 -22.51 6.80
C GLY A 170 4.24 -22.11 8.27
N VAL A 171 3.93 -20.86 8.61
CA VAL A 171 3.91 -20.36 10.00
C VAL A 171 2.64 -20.80 10.73
N TYR A 172 1.48 -20.30 10.32
CA TYR A 172 0.25 -20.40 11.10
C TYR A 172 -0.41 -21.78 11.03
N HIS A 173 -0.24 -22.54 9.94
CA HIS A 173 -0.77 -23.90 9.85
C HIS A 173 0.30 -24.93 10.24
N ASP A 174 1.47 -24.91 9.61
CA ASP A 174 2.43 -26.02 9.79
C ASP A 174 3.20 -25.94 11.10
N LYS A 175 3.64 -24.74 11.51
CA LYS A 175 4.45 -24.54 12.72
C LYS A 175 3.58 -24.36 13.96
N LEU A 176 2.61 -23.45 13.92
CA LEU A 176 1.79 -23.06 15.07
C LEU A 176 0.51 -23.88 15.25
N LYS A 177 0.07 -24.61 14.22
CA LYS A 177 -1.21 -25.36 14.24
C LYS A 177 -2.43 -24.48 14.57
N PHE A 178 -2.36 -23.19 14.23
CA PHE A 178 -3.36 -22.18 14.58
C PHE A 178 -4.41 -21.97 13.48
N LEU A 179 -3.99 -21.97 12.21
CA LEU A 179 -4.85 -21.64 11.09
C LEU A 179 -6.05 -22.61 11.02
N PRO A 180 -7.30 -22.13 10.90
CA PRO A 180 -8.47 -22.99 10.74
C PRO A 180 -8.38 -23.89 9.51
N ASN A 181 -9.15 -24.96 9.47
CA ASN A 181 -9.30 -25.74 8.25
C ASN A 181 -10.10 -24.95 7.21
N LYS A 182 -9.86 -25.21 5.92
CA LYS A 182 -10.55 -24.56 4.81
C LYS A 182 -12.09 -24.66 4.87
N GLY A 183 -12.62 -25.69 5.52
CA GLY A 183 -14.07 -25.89 5.73
C GLY A 183 -14.67 -25.07 6.86
N GLU A 184 -13.86 -24.54 7.78
CA GLU A 184 -14.28 -23.75 8.95
C GLU A 184 -14.43 -22.27 8.55
N LYS A 185 -15.30 -21.99 7.57
CA LYS A 185 -15.52 -20.65 6.95
C LYS A 185 -16.01 -19.58 7.93
N ASP A 186 -16.50 -19.99 9.09
CA ASP A 186 -16.89 -19.12 10.21
C ASP A 186 -15.69 -18.65 11.04
N LYS A 187 -14.56 -19.37 11.00
CA LYS A 187 -13.35 -19.07 11.78
C LYS A 187 -12.31 -18.25 11.04
N TYR A 188 -12.53 -17.91 9.78
CA TYR A 188 -11.66 -16.98 9.07
C TYR A 188 -12.46 -16.01 8.21
N LYS A 189 -11.90 -14.83 7.97
CA LYS A 189 -12.49 -13.79 7.13
C LYS A 189 -11.44 -13.16 6.23
N PHE A 190 -11.86 -12.86 5.01
CA PHE A 190 -11.11 -12.08 4.05
C PHE A 190 -11.86 -10.79 3.79
N ARG A 191 -11.15 -9.68 3.71
CA ARG A 191 -11.70 -8.39 3.31
C ARG A 191 -10.83 -7.79 2.22
N VAL A 192 -11.46 -7.27 1.18
CA VAL A 192 -10.81 -6.63 0.04
C VAL A 192 -11.43 -5.24 -0.12
N THR A 193 -10.74 -4.36 -0.82
CA THR A 193 -11.33 -3.05 -1.19
C THR A 193 -12.16 -3.19 -2.46
N ASN A 194 -12.85 -2.12 -2.86
CA ASN A 194 -13.60 -2.09 -4.12
C ASN A 194 -12.70 -2.09 -5.37
N ASN A 195 -11.40 -1.84 -5.21
CA ASN A 195 -10.44 -1.95 -6.29
C ASN A 195 -10.13 -3.43 -6.57
N VAL A 196 -10.46 -3.90 -7.79
CA VAL A 196 -10.40 -5.31 -8.20
C VAL A 196 -9.04 -5.99 -7.95
N ILE A 197 -7.94 -5.23 -7.96
CA ILE A 197 -6.58 -5.77 -7.75
C ILE A 197 -6.41 -6.44 -6.37
N THR A 198 -7.15 -5.99 -5.35
CA THR A 198 -7.08 -6.59 -4.01
C THR A 198 -7.77 -7.96 -3.99
N SER A 199 -8.92 -8.10 -4.66
CA SER A 199 -9.60 -9.38 -4.85
C SER A 199 -8.82 -10.38 -5.72
N GLN A 200 -8.15 -9.89 -6.78
CA GLN A 200 -7.26 -10.71 -7.61
C GLN A 200 -6.07 -11.20 -6.78
N THR A 201 -5.52 -10.33 -5.93
CA THR A 201 -4.44 -10.70 -4.99
C THR A 201 -4.88 -11.81 -4.03
N LEU A 202 -6.06 -11.66 -3.40
CA LEU A 202 -6.65 -12.69 -2.55
C LEU A 202 -6.77 -14.04 -3.28
N SER A 203 -7.14 -14.04 -4.56
CA SER A 203 -7.29 -15.28 -5.33
C SER A 203 -5.98 -16.09 -5.42
N GLY A 204 -4.84 -15.42 -5.60
CA GLY A 204 -3.53 -16.05 -5.56
C GLY A 204 -3.14 -16.48 -4.15
N LEU A 205 -3.32 -15.59 -3.16
CA LEU A 205 -2.95 -15.85 -1.77
C LEU A 205 -3.68 -17.03 -1.17
N VAL A 206 -5.01 -17.09 -1.33
CA VAL A 206 -5.81 -18.13 -0.71
C VAL A 206 -5.51 -19.52 -1.31
N LYS A 207 -5.05 -19.57 -2.56
CA LYS A 207 -4.58 -20.81 -3.19
C LYS A 207 -3.36 -21.40 -2.47
N GLY A 208 -2.47 -20.56 -1.95
CA GLY A 208 -1.33 -20.95 -1.15
C GLY A 208 -1.69 -21.23 0.31
N LEU A 209 -2.56 -20.41 0.89
CA LEU A 209 -2.96 -20.48 2.29
C LEU A 209 -3.83 -21.72 2.60
N PHE A 210 -4.78 -22.03 1.72
CA PHE A 210 -5.74 -23.13 1.88
C PHE A 210 -5.78 -24.07 0.65
N PRO A 211 -4.78 -24.96 0.49
CA PRO A 211 -4.72 -25.85 -0.66
C PRO A 211 -5.99 -26.70 -0.88
N GLY A 212 -6.45 -26.71 -2.13
CA GLY A 212 -7.61 -27.48 -2.57
C GLY A 212 -8.95 -26.95 -2.06
N GLY A 213 -9.04 -25.70 -1.60
CA GLY A 213 -10.32 -25.01 -1.55
C GLY A 213 -10.81 -24.63 -2.94
N GLN A 214 -12.12 -24.43 -3.04
CA GLN A 214 -12.80 -24.16 -4.31
C GLN A 214 -13.26 -22.71 -4.40
N GLU A 215 -13.74 -22.14 -3.28
CA GLU A 215 -14.34 -20.81 -3.25
C GLU A 215 -14.26 -20.19 -1.86
N TYR A 216 -14.06 -18.88 -1.84
CA TYR A 216 -13.96 -18.03 -0.65
C TYR A 216 -14.77 -16.76 -0.84
N ASP A 217 -15.53 -16.38 0.17
CA ASP A 217 -16.14 -15.05 0.25
C ASP A 217 -15.11 -14.03 0.74
N ALA A 218 -15.20 -12.82 0.19
CA ALA A 218 -14.47 -11.66 0.65
C ALA A 218 -15.47 -10.55 0.96
N TRP A 219 -15.29 -9.88 2.09
CA TRP A 219 -16.08 -8.72 2.45
C TRP A 219 -15.57 -7.49 1.72
N ILE A 220 -16.51 -6.66 1.29
CA ILE A 220 -16.26 -5.30 0.80
C ILE A 220 -17.11 -4.35 1.61
N GLN A 221 -16.64 -3.13 1.79
CA GLN A 221 -17.47 -2.02 2.26
C GLN A 221 -17.93 -1.19 1.05
N SER A 222 -18.93 -0.35 1.23
CA SER A 222 -19.29 0.61 0.17
C SER A 222 -18.13 1.58 -0.07
N ASP A 223 -17.87 1.95 -1.32
CA ASP A 223 -16.87 2.98 -1.68
C ASP A 223 -16.99 4.24 -0.82
N SER A 224 -18.22 4.63 -0.49
CA SER A 224 -18.54 5.83 0.29
C SER A 224 -18.02 5.81 1.74
N TRP A 225 -17.71 4.64 2.29
CA TRP A 225 -17.29 4.49 3.69
C TRP A 225 -16.25 3.37 3.90
N ASP A 226 -15.58 2.91 2.85
CA ASP A 226 -14.58 1.85 2.97
C ASP A 226 -13.40 2.31 3.84
N SER A 227 -13.32 1.79 5.06
CA SER A 227 -12.24 2.08 6.00
C SER A 227 -10.90 1.50 5.56
N LEU A 228 -10.88 0.56 4.61
CA LEU A 228 -9.66 -0.09 4.11
C LEU A 228 -9.07 0.64 2.89
N GLU A 229 -9.87 1.43 2.18
CA GLU A 229 -9.46 2.38 1.14
C GLU A 229 -10.23 3.71 1.33
N PRO A 230 -9.88 4.50 2.36
CA PRO A 230 -10.69 5.65 2.78
C PRO A 230 -10.79 6.76 1.72
N SER A 231 -11.91 6.76 0.99
CA SER A 231 -12.31 7.83 0.06
C SER A 231 -13.20 8.90 0.74
N ILE A 232 -13.44 8.76 2.05
CA ILE A 232 -14.38 9.58 2.83
C ILE A 232 -14.02 11.07 2.72
N SER A 233 -15.02 11.88 2.35
CA SER A 233 -14.90 13.33 2.33
C SER A 233 -14.70 13.84 3.76
N CYS A 234 -13.54 14.46 4.01
CA CYS A 234 -13.15 14.96 5.32
C CYS A 234 -12.41 16.28 5.14
N ALA A 235 -13.04 17.39 5.54
CA ALA A 235 -12.47 18.72 5.34
C ALA A 235 -11.15 18.89 6.09
N LEU A 236 -11.09 18.42 7.35
CA LEU A 236 -9.87 18.42 8.14
C LEU A 236 -8.73 17.64 7.47
N LYS A 237 -8.99 16.42 6.98
CA LYS A 237 -8.00 15.62 6.23
C LYS A 237 -7.45 16.44 5.06
N ASN A 238 -8.33 17.06 4.27
CA ASN A 238 -7.93 17.82 3.09
C ASN A 238 -7.10 19.06 3.47
N THR A 239 -7.49 19.77 4.54
CA THR A 239 -6.74 20.93 5.07
C THR A 239 -5.36 20.52 5.52
N VAL A 240 -5.24 19.44 6.30
CA VAL A 240 -3.94 18.95 6.78
C VAL A 240 -3.08 18.45 5.62
N ALA A 241 -3.65 17.65 4.71
CA ALA A 241 -2.94 17.19 3.51
C ALA A 241 -2.43 18.36 2.67
N SER A 242 -3.26 19.39 2.45
CA SER A 242 -2.87 20.59 1.70
C SER A 242 -1.76 21.37 2.39
N ALA A 243 -1.81 21.51 3.72
CA ALA A 243 -0.76 22.19 4.49
C ALA A 243 0.58 21.42 4.46
N ILE A 244 0.51 20.08 4.49
CA ILE A 244 1.69 19.22 4.37
C ILE A 244 2.29 19.36 2.97
N THR A 245 1.48 19.27 1.91
CA THR A 245 1.94 19.30 0.52
C THR A 245 2.05 20.71 -0.08
N ASP A 246 1.99 21.75 0.75
CA ASP A 246 2.11 23.14 0.29
C ASP A 246 3.54 23.42 -0.21
N ILE A 247 3.66 24.19 -1.29
CA ILE A 247 4.96 24.49 -1.90
C ILE A 247 5.87 25.34 -1.00
N SER A 248 5.32 26.03 0.01
CA SER A 248 6.10 26.76 1.00
C SER A 248 6.55 25.90 2.18
N SER A 249 6.10 24.64 2.26
CA SER A 249 6.48 23.68 3.30
C SER A 249 7.75 22.90 2.92
N GLU A 250 8.15 21.96 3.79
CA GLU A 250 9.21 20.98 3.48
C GLU A 250 8.93 20.19 2.18
N TRP A 251 7.65 20.06 1.80
CA TRP A 251 7.25 19.46 0.53
C TRP A 251 7.80 20.23 -0.68
N GLY A 252 7.69 21.55 -0.68
CA GLY A 252 8.33 22.36 -1.74
C GLY A 252 9.85 22.23 -1.73
N VAL A 253 10.46 22.19 -0.55
CA VAL A 253 11.91 22.00 -0.40
C VAL A 253 12.37 20.68 -1.02
N HIS A 254 11.65 19.57 -0.82
CA HIS A 254 12.03 18.28 -1.41
C HIS A 254 11.85 18.27 -2.93
N LEU A 255 10.80 18.91 -3.45
CA LEU A 255 10.56 19.03 -4.89
C LEU A 255 11.65 19.87 -5.55
N ASP A 256 11.99 21.03 -4.98
CA ASP A 256 13.04 21.91 -5.48
C ASP A 256 14.42 21.24 -5.42
N SER A 257 14.72 20.55 -4.31
CA SER A 257 16.00 19.86 -4.12
C SER A 257 16.20 18.68 -5.06
N SER A 258 15.11 18.13 -5.62
CA SER A 258 15.13 17.01 -6.58
C SER A 258 14.87 17.44 -8.03
N LEU A 259 14.87 18.75 -8.32
CA LEU A 259 14.51 19.29 -9.64
C LEU A 259 15.41 18.77 -10.77
N GLU A 260 16.72 18.63 -10.53
CA GLU A 260 17.64 18.10 -11.55
C GLU A 260 17.39 16.62 -11.89
N LEU A 261 16.95 15.82 -10.92
CA LEU A 261 16.50 14.45 -11.16
C LEU A 261 15.21 14.46 -12.00
N ARG A 262 14.27 15.38 -11.71
CA ARG A 262 13.02 15.52 -12.46
C ARG A 262 13.27 15.93 -13.92
N LYS A 263 14.23 16.83 -14.15
CA LYS A 263 14.69 17.19 -15.50
C LYS A 263 15.21 15.99 -16.28
N ARG A 264 16.06 15.16 -15.68
CA ARG A 264 16.55 13.92 -16.33
C ARG A 264 15.42 12.94 -16.61
N PHE A 265 14.51 12.76 -15.65
CA PHE A 265 13.34 11.90 -15.81
C PHE A 265 12.43 12.36 -16.96
N PHE A 266 12.07 13.65 -17.03
CA PHE A 266 11.24 14.19 -18.12
C PHE A 266 11.92 14.13 -19.49
N ASN A 267 13.24 14.27 -19.55
CA ASN A 267 14.00 14.08 -20.79
C ASN A 267 13.90 12.63 -21.32
N VAL A 268 13.76 11.64 -20.43
CA VAL A 268 13.53 10.24 -20.80
C VAL A 268 12.06 9.99 -21.12
N SER A 269 11.14 10.41 -20.26
CA SER A 269 9.72 10.06 -20.37
C SER A 269 8.97 10.84 -21.45
N GLY A 270 9.47 12.03 -21.82
CA GLY A 270 8.78 12.95 -22.73
C GLY A 270 7.60 13.69 -22.09
N ILE A 271 7.49 13.68 -20.76
CA ILE A 271 6.45 14.41 -20.03
C ILE A 271 6.73 15.91 -20.10
N GLU A 272 5.69 16.68 -20.42
CA GLU A 272 5.75 18.14 -20.48
C GLU A 272 5.75 18.76 -19.08
N TRP A 273 6.44 19.90 -18.92
CA TRP A 273 6.57 20.57 -17.63
C TRP A 273 5.27 21.19 -17.11
N ASP A 274 4.41 21.62 -18.03
CA ASP A 274 3.10 22.23 -17.78
C ASP A 274 1.96 21.20 -17.76
N ASN A 275 2.26 19.93 -17.48
CA ASN A 275 1.25 18.89 -17.29
C ASN A 275 0.36 19.17 -16.06
N ASP A 276 -0.90 18.78 -16.15
CA ASP A 276 -1.89 18.81 -15.05
C ASP A 276 -2.12 17.42 -14.43
N ALA A 277 -1.45 16.39 -14.92
CA ALA A 277 -1.60 15.00 -14.53
C ALA A 277 -0.80 14.59 -13.27
N GLY A 278 -0.26 15.57 -12.52
CA GLY A 278 0.41 15.31 -11.24
C GLY A 278 1.83 14.74 -11.33
N TRP A 279 2.46 14.77 -12.51
CA TRP A 279 3.84 14.30 -12.69
C TRP A 279 4.90 15.24 -12.13
N SER A 280 4.53 16.46 -11.75
CA SER A 280 5.42 17.49 -11.17
C SER A 280 5.18 17.74 -9.68
N THR A 281 4.05 17.26 -9.14
CA THR A 281 3.60 17.57 -7.76
C THR A 281 4.06 16.55 -6.72
N SER A 282 4.46 15.35 -7.17
CA SER A 282 5.00 14.27 -6.34
C SER A 282 5.96 13.39 -7.14
N TRP A 283 6.60 12.43 -6.47
CA TRP A 283 7.39 11.35 -7.06
C TRP A 283 6.60 10.03 -7.18
N ASP A 284 5.33 9.99 -6.76
CA ASP A 284 4.44 8.83 -6.87
C ASP A 284 4.30 8.29 -8.31
N HIS A 285 4.02 9.16 -9.29
CA HIS A 285 3.89 8.72 -10.70
C HIS A 285 5.19 8.08 -11.25
N PRO A 286 6.37 8.74 -11.14
CA PRO A 286 7.65 8.11 -11.47
C PRO A 286 7.91 6.81 -10.70
N TYR A 287 7.62 6.80 -9.39
CA TYR A 287 7.82 5.66 -8.51
C TYR A 287 7.01 4.44 -8.97
N ASP A 288 5.69 4.61 -9.16
CA ASP A 288 4.78 3.55 -9.58
C ASP A 288 5.18 2.97 -10.95
N ASN A 289 5.54 3.85 -11.89
CA ASN A 289 5.95 3.43 -13.24
C ASN A 289 7.23 2.58 -13.22
N LEU A 290 8.30 3.10 -12.61
CA LEU A 290 9.61 2.45 -12.62
C LEU A 290 9.62 1.18 -11.76
N SER A 291 9.01 1.23 -10.58
CA SER A 291 8.93 0.08 -9.69
C SER A 291 8.14 -1.07 -10.33
N ALA A 292 7.04 -0.77 -11.02
CA ALA A 292 6.29 -1.78 -11.77
C ALA A 292 7.16 -2.41 -12.87
N LYS A 293 7.98 -1.66 -13.61
CA LYS A 293 8.86 -2.27 -14.63
C LYS A 293 9.92 -3.16 -14.01
N GLN A 294 10.68 -2.63 -13.06
CA GLN A 294 11.82 -3.35 -12.50
C GLN A 294 11.37 -4.60 -11.74
N CYS A 295 10.22 -4.56 -11.05
CA CYS A 295 9.77 -5.73 -10.31
C CYS A 295 9.35 -6.88 -11.25
N HIS A 296 9.02 -6.58 -12.51
CA HIS A 296 8.76 -7.58 -13.55
C HIS A 296 10.03 -7.97 -14.34
N GLY A 297 11.21 -7.55 -13.90
CA GLY A 297 12.47 -7.78 -14.59
C GLY A 297 12.57 -7.06 -15.95
N LYS A 298 11.74 -6.04 -16.18
CA LYS A 298 11.80 -5.23 -17.40
C LYS A 298 12.92 -4.19 -17.29
N PRO A 299 13.56 -3.81 -18.42
CA PRO A 299 14.55 -2.74 -18.42
C PRO A 299 13.92 -1.40 -18.01
N LEU A 300 14.75 -0.52 -17.44
CA LEU A 300 14.39 0.87 -17.25
C LEU A 300 14.15 1.56 -18.61
N PRO A 301 13.24 2.55 -18.67
CA PRO A 301 12.82 3.15 -19.93
C PRO A 301 13.94 3.99 -20.55
N CYS A 302 13.91 4.07 -21.89
CA CYS A 302 14.71 4.97 -22.69
C CYS A 302 13.82 5.94 -23.45
N SER A 303 14.37 7.11 -23.81
CA SER A 303 13.63 8.12 -24.56
C SER A 303 13.20 7.58 -25.91
N LEU A 304 11.97 7.91 -26.31
CA LEU A 304 11.45 7.60 -27.64
C LEU A 304 12.11 8.47 -28.72
N ASN A 305 12.62 9.64 -28.34
CA ASN A 305 13.27 10.58 -29.26
C ASN A 305 14.77 10.27 -29.41
N ASP A 306 15.42 9.79 -28.35
CA ASP A 306 16.82 9.36 -28.37
C ASP A 306 17.03 8.13 -27.49
N THR A 307 17.06 6.94 -28.09
CA THR A 307 17.19 5.67 -27.37
C THR A 307 18.55 5.48 -26.68
N ALA A 308 19.53 6.38 -26.90
CA ALA A 308 20.77 6.38 -26.14
C ALA A 308 20.61 6.98 -24.74
N ILE A 309 19.52 7.73 -24.50
CA ILE A 309 19.20 8.35 -23.21
C ILE A 309 18.20 7.45 -22.48
N CYS A 310 18.66 6.81 -21.40
CA CYS A 310 17.85 5.93 -20.57
C CYS A 310 17.87 6.36 -19.11
N THR A 311 16.81 6.05 -18.37
CA THR A 311 16.83 6.17 -16.91
C THR A 311 17.93 5.25 -16.36
N THR A 312 18.86 5.83 -15.60
CA THR A 312 19.92 5.07 -14.95
C THR A 312 19.39 4.35 -13.70
N GLN A 313 20.09 3.32 -13.25
CA GLN A 313 19.72 2.67 -11.98
C GLN A 313 19.82 3.64 -10.80
N GLU A 314 20.80 4.54 -10.81
CA GLU A 314 20.97 5.55 -9.77
C GLU A 314 19.78 6.53 -9.71
N ASP A 315 19.29 6.97 -10.87
CA ASP A 315 18.09 7.81 -10.95
C ASP A 315 16.84 7.05 -10.47
N ALA A 316 16.69 5.78 -10.87
CA ALA A 316 15.58 4.94 -10.40
C ALA A 316 15.62 4.72 -8.88
N ASP A 317 16.79 4.42 -8.32
CA ASP A 317 16.99 4.25 -6.89
C ASP A 317 16.68 5.54 -6.11
N ALA A 318 17.08 6.70 -6.64
CA ALA A 318 16.74 8.01 -6.06
C ALA A 318 15.23 8.26 -6.08
N ILE A 319 14.56 7.95 -7.19
CA ILE A 319 13.09 8.02 -7.30
C ILE A 319 12.43 7.10 -6.26
N TYR A 320 12.95 5.90 -6.03
CA TYR A 320 12.41 4.99 -5.02
C TYR A 320 12.54 5.52 -3.60
N ARG A 321 13.69 6.11 -3.25
CA ARG A 321 13.87 6.76 -1.95
C ARG A 321 12.92 7.95 -1.78
N LEU A 322 12.76 8.78 -2.80
CA LEU A 322 11.86 9.93 -2.78
C LEU A 322 10.38 9.52 -2.66
N GLY A 323 9.94 8.48 -3.38
CA GLY A 323 8.58 7.96 -3.22
C GLY A 323 8.32 7.41 -1.80
N ASN A 324 9.31 6.72 -1.21
CA ASN A 324 9.19 6.25 0.19
C ASN A 324 9.16 7.40 1.20
N TYR A 325 9.96 8.45 0.96
CA TYR A 325 9.92 9.67 1.75
C TYR A 325 8.53 10.32 1.72
N GLU A 326 7.89 10.41 0.55
CA GLU A 326 6.55 10.99 0.41
C GLU A 326 5.48 10.17 1.16
N TYR A 327 5.59 8.85 1.21
CA TYR A 327 4.68 8.01 2.02
C TYR A 327 4.76 8.30 3.53
N ALA A 328 5.88 8.78 4.05
CA ALA A 328 6.00 9.11 5.48
C ALA A 328 5.10 10.29 5.90
N TYR A 329 4.56 11.06 4.95
CA TYR A 329 3.73 12.24 5.21
C TYR A 329 2.22 11.94 5.19
N ASN A 330 1.80 10.70 4.95
CA ASN A 330 0.40 10.34 4.73
C ASN A 330 -0.23 9.58 5.92
N ALA A 331 -0.30 10.20 7.11
CA ALA A 331 -0.63 9.48 8.35
C ALA A 331 -2.11 9.47 8.78
N LEU A 332 -3.03 10.17 8.10
CA LEU A 332 -4.32 10.59 8.71
C LEU A 332 -5.60 9.92 8.19
N THR A 333 -5.53 8.77 7.51
CA THR A 333 -6.72 8.21 6.83
C THR A 333 -7.30 6.94 7.48
N MET A 334 -6.54 6.23 8.31
CA MET A 334 -6.87 4.86 8.74
C MET A 334 -7.56 4.76 10.11
N GLY A 335 -7.98 5.88 10.71
CA GLY A 335 -8.61 5.89 12.04
C GLY A 335 -9.85 4.98 12.14
N ALA A 336 -10.72 4.99 11.13
CA ALA A 336 -11.91 4.14 11.09
C ALA A 336 -11.55 2.64 11.08
N TRP A 337 -10.51 2.23 10.36
CA TRP A 337 -10.05 0.85 10.33
C TRP A 337 -9.47 0.41 11.67
N PHE A 338 -8.72 1.27 12.35
CA PHE A 338 -8.24 0.98 13.71
C PHE A 338 -9.38 0.84 14.73
N ARG A 339 -10.48 1.59 14.58
CA ARG A 339 -11.69 1.38 15.40
C ARG A 339 -12.30 -0.01 15.17
N GLU A 340 -12.32 -0.47 13.92
CA GLU A 340 -12.76 -1.83 13.60
C GLU A 340 -11.81 -2.90 14.18
N LEU A 341 -10.49 -2.68 14.11
CA LEU A 341 -9.49 -3.54 14.75
C LEU A 341 -9.70 -3.64 16.27
N GLN A 342 -9.93 -2.52 16.95
CA GLN A 342 -10.30 -2.51 18.38
C GLN A 342 -11.56 -3.35 18.63
N GLY A 343 -12.58 -3.19 17.80
CA GLY A 343 -13.80 -4.00 17.87
C GLY A 343 -13.54 -5.50 17.69
N HIS A 344 -12.69 -5.89 16.75
CA HIS A 344 -12.34 -7.30 16.54
C HIS A 344 -11.61 -7.90 17.75
N MET A 345 -10.63 -7.20 18.30
CA MET A 345 -9.82 -7.62 19.45
C MET A 345 -10.66 -7.70 20.73
N ASN A 346 -11.47 -6.68 21.02
CA ASN A 346 -12.38 -6.71 22.17
C ASN A 346 -13.42 -7.82 22.04
N GLY A 347 -13.95 -8.04 20.83
CA GLY A 347 -14.84 -9.16 20.56
C GLY A 347 -14.18 -10.53 20.77
N LYS A 348 -12.85 -10.62 20.66
CA LYS A 348 -12.08 -11.82 21.01
C LYS A 348 -11.97 -12.02 22.50
N ILE A 349 -11.68 -10.95 23.22
CA ILE A 349 -11.54 -10.97 24.68
C ILE A 349 -12.86 -11.33 25.35
N ASP A 350 -13.99 -10.80 24.86
CA ASP A 350 -15.32 -11.04 25.44
C ASP A 350 -16.04 -12.30 24.91
N GLY A 351 -15.50 -12.94 23.86
CA GLY A 351 -16.05 -14.14 23.25
C GLY A 351 -17.18 -13.92 22.25
N SER A 352 -17.50 -12.69 21.86
CA SER A 352 -18.51 -12.37 20.86
C SER A 352 -18.05 -12.59 19.41
N ASN A 353 -16.73 -12.64 19.18
CA ASN A 353 -16.11 -12.87 17.87
C ASN A 353 -15.46 -14.26 17.80
N ASN A 354 -15.90 -15.11 16.86
CA ASN A 354 -15.34 -16.46 16.68
C ASN A 354 -14.25 -16.56 15.58
N VAL A 355 -13.92 -15.47 14.88
CA VAL A 355 -12.95 -15.45 13.76
C VAL A 355 -11.51 -15.62 14.26
N LYS A 356 -10.81 -16.73 14.01
CA LYS A 356 -9.39 -16.89 14.39
C LYS A 356 -8.43 -16.13 13.49
N TYR A 357 -8.76 -16.01 12.20
CA TYR A 357 -7.86 -15.42 11.19
C TYR A 357 -8.61 -14.41 10.34
N PHE A 358 -8.20 -13.15 10.38
CA PHE A 358 -8.74 -12.09 9.54
C PHE A 358 -7.63 -11.56 8.63
N HIS A 359 -7.93 -11.38 7.34
CA HIS A 359 -6.95 -10.85 6.39
C HIS A 359 -7.55 -9.76 5.50
N ASN A 360 -7.00 -8.56 5.62
CA ASN A 360 -7.33 -7.36 4.90
C ASN A 360 -6.37 -7.14 3.72
N PHE A 361 -6.90 -7.04 2.50
CA PHE A 361 -6.15 -6.74 1.28
C PHE A 361 -6.41 -5.28 0.89
N ALA A 362 -5.39 -4.45 1.00
CA ALA A 362 -5.45 -3.00 0.91
C ALA A 362 -4.44 -2.45 -0.11
N HIS A 363 -4.11 -1.16 0.02
CA HIS A 363 -3.16 -0.45 -0.84
C HIS A 363 -1.96 0.07 -0.05
N ASP A 364 -0.95 0.53 -0.78
CA ASP A 364 0.16 1.32 -0.22
C ASP A 364 -0.37 2.54 0.55
N GLY A 365 -1.34 3.27 -0.03
CA GLY A 365 -2.03 4.39 0.61
C GLY A 365 -2.86 4.04 1.86
N SER A 366 -3.03 2.75 2.17
CA SER A 366 -3.62 2.27 3.43
C SER A 366 -2.54 1.81 4.41
N VAL A 367 -1.58 1.01 3.93
CA VAL A 367 -0.52 0.42 4.76
C VAL A 367 0.42 1.51 5.31
N SER A 368 0.79 2.50 4.50
CA SER A 368 1.65 3.62 4.92
C SER A 368 1.06 4.38 6.12
N PRO A 369 -0.21 4.84 6.10
CA PRO A 369 -0.81 5.46 7.28
C PRO A 369 -0.93 4.51 8.48
N VAL A 370 -1.18 3.21 8.28
CA VAL A 370 -1.15 2.23 9.39
C VAL A 370 0.22 2.19 10.05
N LEU A 371 1.30 2.13 9.26
CA LEU A 371 2.67 2.18 9.79
C LEU A 371 2.95 3.50 10.50
N GLY A 372 2.45 4.61 9.97
CA GLY A 372 2.53 5.93 10.60
C GLY A 372 1.83 5.96 11.97
N VAL A 373 0.60 5.46 12.07
CA VAL A 373 -0.11 5.36 13.36
C VAL A 373 0.61 4.42 14.32
N LEU A 374 1.21 3.33 13.85
CA LEU A 374 1.94 2.40 14.72
C LEU A 374 3.37 2.87 15.06
N GLN A 375 3.83 3.98 14.51
CA GLN A 375 5.21 4.48 14.64
C GLN A 375 6.26 3.44 14.22
N ILE A 376 5.99 2.78 13.09
CA ILE A 376 6.88 1.77 12.50
C ILE A 376 7.59 2.39 11.29
N ASP A 377 8.88 2.70 11.44
CA ASP A 377 9.61 3.61 10.54
C ASP A 377 10.34 2.97 9.37
N GLN A 378 10.27 1.64 9.28
CA GLN A 378 10.74 0.87 8.14
C GLN A 378 9.58 0.00 7.69
N PRO A 379 9.25 -0.07 6.38
CA PRO A 379 8.38 -1.10 5.86
C PRO A 379 9.08 -2.44 6.09
N LEU A 380 8.87 -3.01 7.27
CA LEU A 380 9.28 -4.35 7.66
C LEU A 380 10.73 -4.67 7.21
N GLU A 381 11.74 -4.00 7.76
CA GLU A 381 13.02 -4.68 8.04
C GLU A 381 12.75 -5.69 9.17
N THR A 382 12.00 -6.73 8.84
CA THR A 382 11.53 -7.72 9.80
C THR A 382 12.65 -8.68 10.09
N SER A 383 13.61 -8.30 10.94
CA SER A 383 14.71 -9.20 11.38
C SER A 383 14.24 -10.54 11.99
N THR A 384 12.93 -10.74 12.14
CA THR A 384 12.30 -12.07 12.12
C THR A 384 10.97 -11.95 11.36
N PRO A 385 10.44 -13.01 10.75
CA PRO A 385 9.46 -13.01 9.66
C PRO A 385 8.03 -12.75 10.15
N LEU A 386 7.87 -11.74 11.01
CA LEU A 386 6.68 -10.99 11.43
C LEU A 386 7.09 -9.96 12.52
N GLY A 387 8.14 -9.17 12.27
CA GLY A 387 8.56 -8.08 13.15
C GLY A 387 9.25 -8.56 14.43
N THR A 388 9.75 -7.63 15.24
CA THR A 388 10.06 -7.91 16.64
C THR A 388 8.81 -8.45 17.33
N LEU A 389 8.93 -9.50 18.16
CA LEU A 389 7.83 -9.89 19.05
C LEU A 389 7.85 -8.93 20.24
N ASP A 390 7.49 -7.67 20.00
CA ASP A 390 7.18 -6.73 21.07
C ASP A 390 5.79 -7.10 21.58
N MET A 391 5.76 -7.78 22.73
CA MET A 391 4.52 -8.14 23.40
C MET A 391 4.05 -6.92 24.19
N ILE A 392 3.01 -6.27 23.68
CA ILE A 392 2.36 -5.13 24.34
C ILE A 392 1.04 -5.62 24.93
N PRO A 393 0.75 -5.35 26.22
CA PRO A 393 -0.56 -5.60 26.79
C PRO A 393 -1.67 -4.92 25.97
N TRP A 394 -2.79 -5.62 25.74
CA TRP A 394 -3.86 -5.09 24.90
C TRP A 394 -4.44 -3.77 25.44
N ASP A 395 -4.58 -3.65 26.76
CA ASP A 395 -5.08 -2.44 27.42
C ASP A 395 -4.17 -1.23 27.19
N GLU A 396 -2.85 -1.41 27.20
CA GLU A 396 -1.89 -0.34 26.86
C GLU A 396 -2.01 0.06 25.38
N PHE A 397 -2.12 -0.91 24.47
CA PHE A 397 -2.26 -0.62 23.04
C PHE A 397 -3.63 0.00 22.70
N GLU A 398 -4.70 -0.45 23.35
CA GLU A 398 -6.03 0.11 23.20
C GLU A 398 -6.07 1.56 23.71
N GLN A 399 -5.45 1.83 24.86
CA GLN A 399 -5.28 3.20 25.37
C GLN A 399 -4.53 4.07 24.36
N TYR A 400 -3.41 3.58 23.82
CA TYR A 400 -2.65 4.28 22.79
C TYR A 400 -3.51 4.65 21.55
N LEU A 401 -4.30 3.70 21.05
CA LEU A 401 -5.21 3.95 19.94
C LEU A 401 -6.28 4.99 20.31
N ASN A 402 -6.80 4.97 21.53
CA ASN A 402 -7.79 5.96 21.99
C ASN A 402 -7.22 7.37 22.15
N GLU A 403 -5.93 7.51 22.47
CA GLU A 403 -5.23 8.80 22.55
C GLU A 403 -4.81 9.33 21.17
N THR A 404 -4.62 8.43 20.21
CA THR A 404 -4.16 8.76 18.85
C THR A 404 -5.32 9.00 17.87
N ILE A 405 -6.41 8.24 18.01
CA ILE A 405 -7.55 8.27 17.10
C ILE A 405 -8.73 8.97 17.77
N PRO A 406 -9.31 10.00 17.14
CA PRO A 406 -10.47 10.68 17.69
C PRO A 406 -11.66 9.74 17.94
N GLU A 407 -12.45 10.01 18.97
CA GLU A 407 -13.71 9.31 19.21
C GLU A 407 -14.77 9.70 18.17
N ASP A 408 -14.95 11.01 17.93
CA ASP A 408 -15.89 11.54 16.94
C ASP A 408 -15.20 11.90 15.62
N ILE A 409 -14.75 10.89 14.88
CA ILE A 409 -14.12 11.04 13.55
C ILE A 409 -15.08 11.75 12.58
N VAL A 410 -16.37 11.43 12.65
CA VAL A 410 -17.39 12.01 11.76
C VAL A 410 -17.55 13.51 12.02
N GLY A 411 -17.67 13.91 13.28
CA GLY A 411 -17.75 15.31 13.68
C GLY A 411 -16.50 16.09 13.30
N MET A 412 -15.31 15.51 13.48
CA MET A 412 -14.05 16.14 13.05
C MET A 412 -13.97 16.34 11.54
N CYS A 413 -14.49 15.39 10.75
CA CYS A 413 -14.52 15.51 9.30
C CYS A 413 -15.59 16.48 8.77
N ALA A 414 -16.62 16.78 9.57
CA ALA A 414 -17.69 17.71 9.24
C ALA A 414 -17.38 19.18 9.58
N GLN A 415 -16.32 19.43 10.36
CA GLN A 415 -15.90 20.79 10.75
C GLN A 415 -15.05 21.44 9.65
N VAL A 416 -15.37 22.70 9.32
CA VAL A 416 -14.68 23.56 8.35
C VAL A 416 -14.22 24.82 9.04
#